data_AF-D3B1U6-F1
#
_entry.id   AF-D3B1U6-F1
#
_cell.length_a   1.000
_cell.length_b   1.000
_cell.length_c   1.000
_cell.angle_alpha   90.00
_cell.angle_beta   90.00
_cell.angle_gamma   90.00
#
_symmetry.space_group_name_H-M   'P 1'
#
loop_
_entity.id
_entity.type
_entity.pdbx_description
1 polymer ?
#
loop_
_entity_poly.entity_id
_entity_poly.type
_entity_poly.pdbx_seq_one_letter_code
_entity_poly.pdbx_strand_id
1 'polypeptide(L)'
;MNNDNNCHIFDFDRLPLLILSKINSFLSDNQDRICFSLVCKRWFKDRDSYLWFNSDYLSIDSKDNLINNSYRNVISRSYIEKSNVSLWVGFEAKNRLSLKNTDILCDDQSDYYIPNEVSDLTIHYAIKKFLYNECFLKKLECSNVKFLEEFTNQGECKADRLPTNLKELAISNTALFPLLPFSSLTALNINLLMAERNNKPIKTSSLPKTLKSLTLGRNIKLEFDATLPSLEVLIQRDLHLNRGYEIKDLTMSTMPKLRKISVSPEWSPIISKLSTPTITTMVVHQSQDIVHDIPDSWASDRPMRLIENSLPNTLCELYLNKRYDKDYSYISIGSIPNSVELASISEKIPPSVTHISGFVEFFKANPIGELPATITTISITNIMKLRRITNDLFLMMCHNDESKFYFIDQSLLADRINRRNPFDIF
;
A
#
# COMPACT_ATOMS: atom_id res chain seq x y z
N MET A 1 45.26 46.83 1.49
CA MET A 1 44.80 45.67 0.71
C MET A 1 43.28 45.63 0.85
N ASN A 2 42.56 46.19 -0.13
CA ASN A 2 41.10 46.16 -0.19
C ASN A 2 40.66 44.82 -0.77
N ASN A 3 40.02 43.98 0.04
CA ASN A 3 39.37 42.77 -0.41
C ASN A 3 37.93 43.13 -0.79
N ASP A 4 37.74 43.56 -2.05
CA ASP A 4 36.43 43.62 -2.69
C ASP A 4 35.98 42.20 -3.00
N ASN A 5 35.52 41.49 -1.96
CA ASN A 5 34.75 40.26 -2.13
C ASN A 5 33.32 40.65 -2.57
N ASN A 6 33.19 41.10 -3.82
CA ASN A 6 31.95 41.08 -4.57
C ASN A 6 31.56 39.62 -4.80
N CYS A 7 31.12 38.95 -3.74
CA CYS A 7 30.37 37.72 -3.87
C CYS A 7 29.10 38.10 -4.62
N HIS A 8 28.99 37.66 -5.87
CA HIS A 8 27.76 37.71 -6.64
C HIS A 8 26.71 36.89 -5.90
N ILE A 9 26.11 37.49 -4.87
CA ILE A 9 24.94 36.97 -4.20
C ILE A 9 23.90 36.86 -5.31
N PHE A 10 23.58 35.62 -5.69
CA PHE A 10 22.52 35.35 -6.63
C PHE A 10 21.27 36.10 -6.14
N ASP A 11 20.79 37.03 -6.96
CA ASP A 11 19.61 37.83 -6.65
C ASP A 11 18.37 36.93 -6.80
N PHE A 12 18.12 36.11 -5.76
CA PHE A 12 16.99 35.19 -5.69
C PHE A 12 15.64 35.91 -5.83
N ASP A 13 15.60 37.21 -5.55
CA ASP A 13 14.40 38.03 -5.70
C ASP A 13 14.02 38.21 -7.17
N ARG A 14 14.92 37.91 -8.14
CA ARG A 14 14.67 38.01 -9.58
C ARG A 14 14.33 36.70 -10.27
N LEU A 15 14.17 35.60 -9.54
CA LEU A 15 13.83 34.32 -10.14
C LEU A 15 12.52 34.42 -10.94
N PRO A 16 12.46 33.97 -12.21
CA PRO A 16 11.23 33.97 -12.98
C PRO A 16 10.16 33.07 -12.34
N LEU A 17 8.88 33.48 -12.41
CA LEU A 17 7.74 32.71 -11.85
C LEU A 17 7.67 31.27 -12.40
N LEU A 18 8.09 31.06 -13.65
CA LEU A 18 8.16 29.73 -14.26
C LEU A 18 9.14 28.80 -13.51
N ILE A 19 10.29 29.34 -13.09
CA ILE A 19 11.27 28.57 -12.32
C ILE A 19 10.74 28.31 -10.91
N LEU A 20 10.08 29.29 -10.28
CA LEU A 20 9.43 29.09 -8.98
C LEU A 20 8.35 28.00 -9.03
N SER A 21 7.53 27.98 -10.10
CA SER A 21 6.54 26.92 -10.32
C SER A 21 7.21 25.56 -10.50
N LYS A 22 8.33 25.50 -11.24
CA LYS A 22 9.08 24.26 -11.42
C LYS A 22 9.70 23.77 -10.11
N ILE A 23 10.28 24.65 -9.30
CA ILE A 23 10.78 24.31 -7.96
C ILE A 23 9.64 23.80 -7.09
N ASN A 24 8.50 24.50 -7.05
CA ASN A 24 7.32 24.09 -6.31
C ASN A 24 6.83 22.69 -6.71
N SER A 25 6.94 22.32 -8.00
CA SER A 25 6.55 20.98 -8.47
C SER A 25 7.43 19.84 -7.93
N PHE A 26 8.64 20.15 -7.44
CA PHE A 26 9.54 19.17 -6.82
C PHE A 26 9.37 19.06 -5.29
N LEU A 27 8.63 19.97 -4.66
CA LEU A 27 8.33 19.91 -3.22
C LEU A 27 7.14 18.99 -2.99
N SER A 28 7.32 17.89 -2.25
CA SER A 28 6.26 16.89 -2.01
C SER A 28 5.26 17.31 -0.95
N ASP A 29 5.70 18.03 0.10
CA ASP A 29 4.87 18.46 1.23
C ASP A 29 4.38 19.91 1.04
N ASN A 30 3.12 20.16 1.41
CA ASN A 30 2.54 21.50 1.41
C ASN A 30 3.20 22.44 2.44
N GLN A 31 3.76 21.92 3.53
CA GLN A 31 4.53 22.69 4.51
C GLN A 31 5.77 23.29 3.86
N ASP A 32 6.53 22.49 3.10
CA ASP A 32 7.72 22.97 2.38
C ASP A 32 7.35 24.03 1.34
N ARG A 33 6.21 23.85 0.66
CA ARG A 33 5.69 24.83 -0.31
C ARG A 33 5.34 26.16 0.36
N ILE A 34 4.73 26.13 1.55
CA ILE A 34 4.47 27.32 2.36
C ILE A 34 5.80 27.97 2.77
N CYS A 35 6.71 27.21 3.38
CA CYS A 35 8.03 27.69 3.80
C CYS A 35 8.80 28.31 2.63
N PHE A 36 8.77 27.67 1.46
CA PHE A 36 9.37 28.18 0.23
C PHE A 36 8.81 29.55 -0.15
N SER A 37 7.48 29.70 -0.17
CA SER A 37 6.87 31.00 -0.47
C SER A 37 7.17 32.09 0.57
N LEU A 38 7.54 31.71 1.80
CA LEU A 38 7.88 32.61 2.89
C LEU A 38 9.36 33.04 2.90
N VAL A 39 10.24 32.41 2.12
CA VAL A 39 11.68 32.75 2.05
C VAL A 39 11.90 34.20 1.58
N CYS A 40 11.07 34.69 0.66
CA CYS A 40 11.18 36.03 0.10
C CYS A 40 9.81 36.74 0.04
N LYS A 41 9.80 38.05 0.35
CA LYS A 41 8.60 38.89 0.31
C LYS A 41 7.93 38.91 -1.06
N ARG A 42 8.71 38.92 -2.15
CA ARG A 42 8.18 38.87 -3.52
C ARG A 42 7.48 37.54 -3.75
N TRP A 43 8.13 36.44 -3.39
CA TRP A 43 7.58 35.09 -3.57
C TRP A 43 6.28 34.92 -2.81
N PHE A 44 6.19 35.43 -1.58
CA PHE A 44 4.94 35.41 -0.82
C PHE A 44 3.84 36.22 -1.52
N LYS A 45 4.15 37.42 -2.02
CA LYS A 45 3.16 38.25 -2.75
C LYS A 45 2.67 37.57 -4.03
N ASP A 46 3.57 36.97 -4.78
CA ASP A 46 3.28 36.33 -6.07
C ASP A 46 2.81 34.87 -5.92
N ARG A 47 2.60 34.36 -4.69
CA ARG A 47 2.27 32.94 -4.41
C ARG A 47 1.10 32.42 -5.23
N ASP A 48 0.07 33.23 -5.47
CA ASP A 48 -1.07 32.83 -6.28
C ASP A 48 -0.68 32.54 -7.75
N SER A 49 0.47 32.99 -8.24
CA SER A 49 0.88 32.77 -9.64
C SER A 49 1.70 31.50 -9.87
N TYR A 50 2.36 30.97 -8.84
CA TYR A 50 3.28 29.83 -9.01
C TYR A 50 3.10 28.72 -7.97
N LEU A 51 2.49 29.03 -6.82
CA LEU A 51 2.26 28.07 -5.75
C LEU A 51 1.03 27.23 -6.07
N TRP A 52 1.22 25.92 -5.97
CA TRP A 52 0.15 24.92 -6.00
C TRP A 52 0.31 24.03 -4.80
N PHE A 53 -0.77 23.59 -4.17
CA PHE A 53 -0.69 22.56 -3.15
C PHE A 53 -0.93 21.18 -3.73
N ASN A 54 -0.29 20.19 -3.12
CA ASN A 54 -0.63 18.80 -3.34
C ASN A 54 -2.01 18.56 -2.70
N SER A 55 -3.01 18.37 -3.55
CA SER A 55 -4.41 18.23 -3.18
C SER A 55 -4.73 16.86 -2.57
N ASP A 56 -3.84 15.88 -2.68
CA ASP A 56 -3.99 14.57 -2.04
C ASP A 56 -3.94 14.68 -0.51
N TYR A 57 -3.29 15.73 0.01
CA TYR A 57 -3.17 15.99 1.45
C TYR A 57 -4.11 17.08 1.97
N LEU A 58 -5.01 17.61 1.13
CA LEU A 58 -5.98 18.64 1.53
C LEU A 58 -7.31 17.99 1.90
N SER A 59 -7.81 18.26 3.10
CA SER A 59 -9.16 17.86 3.54
C SER A 59 -10.16 19.01 3.35
N ILE A 60 -11.37 18.76 2.80
CA ILE A 60 -12.37 19.83 2.57
C ILE A 60 -12.92 20.42 3.86
N ASP A 61 -13.04 19.63 4.92
CA ASP A 61 -13.51 20.10 6.24
C ASP A 61 -12.65 21.25 6.81
N SER A 62 -11.49 21.49 6.21
CA SER A 62 -10.66 22.64 6.53
C SER A 62 -11.14 23.95 5.89
N LYS A 63 -12.07 23.98 4.93
CA LYS A 63 -12.47 25.22 4.21
C LYS A 63 -12.88 26.36 5.15
N ASP A 64 -13.55 26.03 6.26
CA ASP A 64 -13.96 27.02 7.27
C ASP A 64 -12.94 27.18 8.41
N ASN A 65 -12.02 26.23 8.58
CA ASN A 65 -11.01 26.19 9.64
C ASN A 65 -9.58 26.50 9.17
N LEU A 66 -9.38 26.90 7.91
CA LEU A 66 -8.07 27.28 7.40
C LEU A 66 -7.66 28.62 8.04
N ILE A 67 -6.91 28.50 9.13
CA ILE A 67 -6.34 29.54 9.99
C ILE A 67 -5.54 30.62 9.22
N ASN A 68 -5.29 30.46 7.92
CA ASN A 68 -4.44 31.37 7.15
C ASN A 68 -5.13 31.87 5.85
N ASN A 69 -5.90 32.95 5.99
CA ASN A 69 -6.55 33.67 4.88
C ASN A 69 -5.61 33.98 3.72
N SER A 70 -4.30 34.10 3.98
CA SER A 70 -3.29 34.35 2.95
C SER A 70 -3.21 33.26 1.88
N TYR A 71 -3.46 31.98 2.18
CA TYR A 71 -3.33 30.89 1.19
C TYR A 71 -4.67 30.41 0.63
N ARG A 72 -5.78 31.06 1.01
CA ARG A 72 -7.14 30.60 0.68
C ARG A 72 -7.36 30.40 -0.83
N ASN A 73 -6.85 31.32 -1.66
CA ASN A 73 -6.99 31.24 -3.11
C ASN A 73 -6.18 30.08 -3.70
N VAL A 74 -4.91 29.93 -3.28
CA VAL A 74 -4.05 28.79 -3.68
C VAL A 74 -4.70 27.46 -3.34
N ILE A 75 -5.21 27.32 -2.10
CA ILE A 75 -5.88 26.10 -1.64
C ILE A 75 -7.13 25.81 -2.48
N SER A 76 -8.00 26.81 -2.64
CA SER A 76 -9.26 26.66 -3.36
C SER A 76 -9.04 26.24 -4.80
N ARG A 77 -8.06 26.84 -5.47
CA ARG A 77 -7.71 26.51 -6.84
C ARG A 77 -7.06 25.12 -6.96
N SER A 78 -6.16 24.78 -6.03
CA SER A 78 -5.56 23.44 -5.99
C SER A 78 -6.61 22.35 -5.79
N TYR A 79 -7.69 22.68 -5.10
CA TYR A 79 -8.82 21.80 -4.88
C TYR A 79 -9.69 21.61 -6.15
N ILE A 80 -9.96 22.68 -6.90
CA ILE A 80 -10.75 22.63 -8.15
C ILE A 80 -10.10 21.71 -9.19
N GLU A 81 -8.76 21.64 -9.20
CA GLU A 81 -8.02 20.80 -10.15
C GLU A 81 -7.79 19.35 -9.68
N LYS A 82 -8.31 18.97 -8.50
CA LYS A 82 -8.21 17.58 -8.01
C LYS A 82 -9.06 16.67 -8.88
N SER A 83 -8.42 15.72 -9.59
CA SER A 83 -9.12 14.78 -10.47
C SER A 83 -9.72 13.58 -9.75
N ASN A 84 -9.27 13.30 -8.53
CA ASN A 84 -9.65 12.13 -7.75
C ASN A 84 -10.33 12.57 -6.45
N VAL A 85 -11.55 13.09 -6.56
CA VAL A 85 -12.30 13.54 -5.38
C VAL A 85 -12.98 12.34 -4.74
N SER A 86 -12.76 12.18 -3.44
CA SER A 86 -13.38 11.13 -2.64
C SER A 86 -14.59 11.67 -1.88
N LEU A 87 -15.73 10.99 -1.99
CA LEU A 87 -16.95 11.29 -1.24
C LEU A 87 -17.16 10.21 -0.20
N TRP A 88 -17.40 10.61 1.04
CA TRP A 88 -17.85 9.73 2.09
C TRP A 88 -19.30 10.04 2.45
N VAL A 89 -20.11 8.99 2.50
CA VAL A 89 -21.53 9.06 2.84
C VAL A 89 -21.73 8.27 4.12
N GLY A 90 -22.05 8.95 5.21
CA GLY A 90 -22.01 8.34 6.54
C GLY A 90 -22.36 9.31 7.66
N PHE A 91 -22.59 8.76 8.86
CA PHE A 91 -22.66 9.57 10.07
C PHE A 91 -21.27 9.81 10.62
N GLU A 92 -20.88 11.07 10.88
CA GLU A 92 -19.54 11.41 11.39
C GLU A 92 -19.29 10.63 12.71
N ALA A 93 -18.67 9.47 12.60
CA ALA A 93 -18.22 8.75 13.77
C ALA A 93 -17.03 9.55 14.31
N LYS A 94 -17.05 9.87 15.61
CA LYS A 94 -15.99 10.63 16.31
C LYS A 94 -14.56 10.06 16.09
N ASN A 95 -14.43 8.85 15.55
CA ASN A 95 -13.16 8.28 15.11
C ASN A 95 -12.76 8.81 13.72
N ARG A 96 -12.23 10.03 13.68
CA ARG A 96 -11.66 10.71 12.49
C ARG A 96 -10.53 9.95 11.77
N LEU A 97 -10.05 8.83 12.33
CA LEU A 97 -8.91 8.10 11.78
C LEU A 97 -9.19 7.48 10.40
N SER A 98 -10.44 7.14 10.06
CA SER A 98 -10.80 6.60 8.75
C SER A 98 -11.07 7.67 7.68
N LEU A 99 -11.21 8.94 8.07
CA LEU A 99 -11.56 10.05 7.15
C LEU A 99 -10.33 10.76 6.58
N LYS A 100 -9.12 10.29 6.89
CA LYS A 100 -7.86 11.00 6.54
C LYS A 100 -7.67 11.24 5.04
N ASN A 101 -8.39 10.50 4.20
CA ASN A 101 -8.31 10.60 2.74
C ASN A 101 -9.65 10.95 2.12
N THR A 102 -10.60 11.49 2.89
CA THR A 102 -11.91 11.88 2.39
C THR A 102 -11.93 13.37 2.09
N ASP A 103 -12.37 13.69 0.87
CA ASP A 103 -12.58 15.06 0.46
C ASP A 103 -13.94 15.54 0.96
N ILE A 104 -15.04 14.99 0.44
CA ILE A 104 -16.40 15.46 0.75
C ILE A 104 -17.04 14.58 1.81
N LEU A 105 -17.62 15.20 2.85
CA LEU A 105 -18.48 14.53 3.82
C LEU A 105 -19.95 14.83 3.53
N CYS A 106 -20.76 13.77 3.44
CA CYS A 106 -22.21 13.85 3.31
C CYS A 106 -22.88 13.10 4.46
N ASP A 107 -23.38 13.86 5.44
CA ASP A 107 -24.10 13.35 6.63
C ASP A 107 -25.63 13.36 6.43
N ASP A 108 -26.14 14.13 5.47
CA ASP A 108 -27.59 14.28 5.27
C ASP A 108 -28.19 13.10 4.51
N GLN A 109 -29.24 12.51 5.10
CA GLN A 109 -29.95 11.35 4.57
C GLN A 109 -30.92 11.66 3.42
N SER A 110 -31.16 12.93 3.13
CA SER A 110 -32.31 13.34 2.33
C SER A 110 -32.08 13.23 0.82
N ASP A 111 -30.92 13.66 0.31
CA ASP A 111 -30.77 13.93 -1.14
C ASP A 111 -29.44 13.58 -1.77
N TYR A 112 -28.49 13.02 -1.01
CA TYR A 112 -27.21 12.42 -1.44
C TYR A 112 -26.82 12.76 -2.88
N TYR A 113 -26.40 14.00 -3.08
CA TYR A 113 -25.87 14.48 -4.34
C TYR A 113 -24.45 13.94 -4.48
N ILE A 114 -24.16 13.29 -5.61
CA ILE A 114 -22.80 12.87 -5.96
C ILE A 114 -22.28 13.92 -6.96
N PRO A 115 -21.35 14.80 -6.57
CA PRO A 115 -20.75 15.74 -7.50
C PRO A 115 -20.04 15.03 -8.65
N ASN A 116 -20.03 15.66 -9.83
CA ASN A 116 -19.43 15.07 -11.03
C ASN A 116 -17.93 14.84 -10.90
N GLU A 117 -17.26 15.55 -9.99
CA GLU A 117 -15.83 15.46 -9.74
C GLU A 117 -15.46 14.21 -8.92
N VAL A 118 -16.44 13.53 -8.31
CA VAL A 118 -16.21 12.36 -7.45
C VAL A 118 -15.86 11.13 -8.28
N SER A 119 -14.69 10.56 -8.01
CA SER A 119 -14.20 9.29 -8.57
C SER A 119 -14.27 8.14 -7.57
N ASP A 120 -14.16 8.44 -6.27
CA ASP A 120 -14.06 7.47 -5.20
C ASP A 120 -15.20 7.69 -4.22
N LEU A 121 -15.98 6.66 -3.94
CA LEU A 121 -17.15 6.74 -3.07
C LEU A 121 -17.04 5.73 -1.94
N THR A 122 -17.06 6.22 -0.70
CA THR A 122 -17.08 5.38 0.49
C THR A 122 -18.43 5.51 1.20
N ILE A 123 -19.07 4.39 1.49
CA ILE A 123 -20.36 4.34 2.18
C ILE A 123 -20.17 3.69 3.55
N HIS A 124 -20.62 4.38 4.61
CA HIS A 124 -20.49 3.93 5.99
C HIS A 124 -21.55 2.87 6.36
N TYR A 125 -21.15 1.90 7.19
CA TYR A 125 -21.98 0.73 7.59
C TYR A 125 -23.26 1.03 8.33
N ALA A 126 -23.36 2.21 8.93
CA ALA A 126 -24.57 2.64 9.61
C ALA A 126 -25.70 2.96 8.60
N ILE A 127 -25.40 3.22 7.33
CA ILE A 127 -26.40 3.57 6.31
C ILE A 127 -26.97 2.31 5.66
N LYS A 128 -27.75 1.55 6.43
CA LYS A 128 -28.35 0.26 6.00
C LYS A 128 -29.30 0.35 4.81
N LYS A 129 -29.88 1.53 4.52
CA LYS A 129 -30.99 1.69 3.55
C LYS A 129 -30.54 2.08 2.13
N PHE A 130 -29.25 2.37 1.93
CA PHE A 130 -28.84 3.21 0.81
C PHE A 130 -28.53 2.47 -0.48
N LEU A 131 -27.83 1.36 -0.40
CA LEU A 131 -27.50 0.53 -1.58
C LEU A 131 -28.70 -0.17 -2.20
N TYR A 132 -29.87 -0.03 -1.56
CA TYR A 132 -31.15 -0.55 -2.03
C TYR A 132 -32.02 0.51 -2.68
N ASN A 133 -31.60 1.78 -2.65
CA ASN A 133 -32.39 2.88 -3.20
C ASN A 133 -32.09 3.04 -4.70
N GLU A 134 -33.07 2.75 -5.54
CA GLU A 134 -33.00 2.92 -7.00
C GLU A 134 -32.56 4.33 -7.41
N CYS A 135 -32.99 5.37 -6.67
CA CYS A 135 -32.57 6.74 -6.94
C CYS A 135 -31.06 6.92 -6.75
N PHE A 136 -30.49 6.30 -5.72
CA PHE A 136 -29.06 6.36 -5.49
C PHE A 136 -28.27 5.58 -6.54
N LEU A 137 -28.70 4.37 -6.89
CA LEU A 137 -28.05 3.57 -7.94
C LEU A 137 -28.05 4.32 -9.28
N LYS A 138 -29.16 4.98 -9.64
CA LYS A 138 -29.24 5.84 -10.84
C LYS A 138 -28.30 7.05 -10.77
N LYS A 139 -28.17 7.69 -9.60
CA LYS A 139 -27.19 8.77 -9.40
C LYS A 139 -25.75 8.25 -9.55
N LEU A 140 -25.46 7.08 -9.01
CA LEU A 140 -24.15 6.42 -9.13
C LEU A 140 -23.84 6.04 -10.58
N GLU A 141 -24.84 5.55 -11.32
CA GLU A 141 -24.73 5.23 -12.76
C GLU A 141 -24.43 6.46 -13.62
N CYS A 142 -25.03 7.60 -13.28
CA CYS A 142 -24.79 8.87 -13.94
C CYS A 142 -23.53 9.61 -13.46
N SER A 143 -22.81 9.06 -12.47
CA SER A 143 -21.63 9.70 -11.88
C SER A 143 -20.32 9.25 -12.52
N ASN A 144 -19.23 9.94 -12.18
CA ASN A 144 -17.87 9.55 -12.59
C ASN A 144 -17.19 8.58 -11.60
N VAL A 145 -17.94 8.03 -10.64
CA VAL A 145 -17.42 7.11 -9.63
C VAL A 145 -16.89 5.84 -10.31
N LYS A 146 -15.65 5.48 -10.00
CA LYS A 146 -14.96 4.27 -10.49
C LYS A 146 -14.62 3.32 -9.36
N PHE A 147 -14.42 3.83 -8.15
CA PHE A 147 -14.14 3.07 -6.95
C PHE A 147 -15.30 3.22 -5.95
N LEU A 148 -15.84 2.10 -5.50
CA LEU A 148 -16.86 2.06 -4.46
C LEU A 148 -16.34 1.24 -3.27
N GLU A 149 -16.27 1.83 -2.10
CA GLU A 149 -16.00 1.15 -0.84
C GLU A 149 -17.24 1.10 0.04
N GLU A 150 -17.74 -0.10 0.28
CA GLU A 150 -18.90 -0.38 1.09
C GLU A 150 -18.49 -1.05 2.41
N PHE A 151 -18.72 -0.30 3.47
CA PHE A 151 -18.84 -0.87 4.80
C PHE A 151 -20.32 -1.21 4.99
N THR A 152 -20.76 -2.47 5.01
CA THR A 152 -22.09 -2.83 5.52
C THR A 152 -21.99 -4.13 6.29
N ASN A 153 -22.61 -4.19 7.46
CA ASN A 153 -22.58 -5.41 8.28
C ASN A 153 -23.89 -6.22 8.14
N GLN A 154 -24.94 -5.64 7.55
CA GLN A 154 -26.28 -6.23 7.53
C GLN A 154 -27.07 -5.72 6.32
N GLY A 155 -27.34 -6.61 5.36
CA GLY A 155 -28.19 -6.36 4.19
C GLY A 155 -27.78 -7.20 2.99
N GLU A 156 -28.77 -7.64 2.21
CA GLU A 156 -28.57 -8.39 0.96
C GLU A 156 -28.35 -7.43 -0.24
N CYS A 157 -27.19 -6.76 -0.36
CA CYS A 157 -26.97 -5.84 -1.50
C CYS A 157 -27.22 -6.60 -2.81
N LYS A 158 -28.15 -6.07 -3.59
CA LYS A 158 -28.52 -6.58 -4.91
C LYS A 158 -27.42 -6.18 -5.89
N ALA A 159 -26.31 -6.89 -5.82
CA ALA A 159 -25.15 -6.59 -6.62
C ALA A 159 -25.42 -6.77 -8.14
N ASP A 160 -26.53 -7.38 -8.55
CA ASP A 160 -27.00 -7.33 -9.94
C ASP A 160 -27.33 -5.90 -10.43
N ARG A 161 -27.29 -4.89 -9.55
CA ARG A 161 -27.70 -3.51 -9.83
C ARG A 161 -26.62 -2.45 -9.63
N LEU A 162 -25.37 -2.81 -9.29
CA LEU A 162 -24.32 -1.78 -9.29
C LEU A 162 -24.02 -1.36 -10.73
N PRO A 163 -23.70 -0.08 -10.96
CA PRO A 163 -23.61 0.44 -12.31
C PRO A 163 -22.28 0.08 -12.99
N THR A 164 -22.31 0.02 -14.32
CA THR A 164 -21.22 -0.53 -15.14
C THR A 164 -19.97 0.37 -15.20
N ASN A 165 -20.08 1.63 -14.81
CA ASN A 165 -18.96 2.57 -14.69
C ASN A 165 -17.96 2.17 -13.60
N LEU A 166 -18.39 1.41 -12.58
CA LEU A 166 -17.51 0.93 -11.52
C LEU A 166 -16.42 -0.01 -12.07
N LYS A 167 -15.17 0.25 -11.65
CA LYS A 167 -13.98 -0.51 -12.00
C LYS A 167 -13.38 -1.22 -10.80
N GLU A 168 -13.59 -0.66 -9.62
CA GLU A 168 -13.05 -1.15 -8.37
C GLU A 168 -14.13 -1.18 -7.30
N LEU A 169 -14.20 -2.28 -6.56
CA LEU A 169 -15.19 -2.50 -5.51
C LEU A 169 -14.47 -3.03 -4.27
N ALA A 170 -14.64 -2.35 -3.15
CA ALA A 170 -14.22 -2.80 -1.83
C ALA A 170 -15.47 -3.10 -1.00
N ILE A 171 -15.66 -4.35 -0.58
CA ILE A 171 -16.84 -4.78 0.20
C ILE A 171 -16.42 -5.46 1.49
N SER A 172 -17.19 -5.24 2.54
CA SER A 172 -16.95 -5.82 3.87
C SER A 172 -17.92 -6.93 4.25
N ASN A 173 -18.79 -7.33 3.32
CA ASN A 173 -19.84 -8.33 3.52
C ASN A 173 -19.81 -9.40 2.43
N THR A 174 -19.70 -10.66 2.82
CA THR A 174 -19.69 -11.80 1.88
C THR A 174 -21.05 -12.17 1.30
N ALA A 175 -22.16 -11.68 1.88
CA ALA A 175 -23.49 -11.94 1.34
C ALA A 175 -23.67 -11.44 -0.10
N LEU A 176 -22.81 -10.53 -0.56
CA LEU A 176 -22.90 -9.87 -1.86
C LEU A 176 -22.30 -10.70 -3.00
N PHE A 177 -21.49 -11.71 -2.69
CA PHE A 177 -20.73 -12.47 -3.70
C PHE A 177 -21.55 -13.23 -4.74
N PRO A 178 -22.66 -13.91 -4.38
CA PRO A 178 -23.42 -14.68 -5.36
C PRO A 178 -24.02 -13.82 -6.48
N LEU A 179 -23.99 -12.49 -6.33
CA LEU A 179 -24.73 -11.53 -7.15
C LEU A 179 -23.82 -10.54 -7.88
N LEU A 180 -22.54 -10.83 -8.16
CA LEU A 180 -21.63 -9.91 -8.87
C LEU A 180 -21.56 -10.17 -10.40
N PRO A 181 -22.55 -9.83 -11.25
CA PRO A 181 -22.49 -10.05 -12.70
C PRO A 181 -21.76 -8.92 -13.44
N PHE A 182 -20.62 -8.45 -12.94
CA PHE A 182 -19.99 -7.26 -13.52
C PHE A 182 -18.96 -7.63 -14.57
N SER A 183 -19.33 -7.44 -15.84
CA SER A 183 -18.37 -7.52 -16.94
C SER A 183 -17.30 -6.42 -16.88
N SER A 184 -17.54 -5.30 -16.19
CA SER A 184 -16.65 -4.14 -16.16
C SER A 184 -15.65 -4.10 -15.00
N LEU A 185 -15.85 -4.91 -13.95
CA LEU A 185 -15.08 -4.83 -12.70
C LEU A 185 -13.67 -5.40 -12.88
N THR A 186 -12.66 -4.56 -12.61
CA THR A 186 -11.23 -4.92 -12.76
C THR A 186 -10.52 -5.16 -11.43
N ALA A 187 -11.00 -4.59 -10.33
CA ALA A 187 -10.46 -4.85 -8.99
C ALA A 187 -11.56 -5.11 -7.97
N LEU A 188 -11.32 -6.08 -7.08
CA LEU A 188 -12.24 -6.48 -6.04
C LEU A 188 -11.45 -6.67 -4.74
N ASN A 189 -11.82 -5.92 -3.71
CA ASN A 189 -11.27 -6.02 -2.37
C ASN A 189 -12.39 -6.45 -1.42
N ILE A 190 -12.13 -7.48 -0.64
CA ILE A 190 -13.13 -8.11 0.21
C ILE A 190 -12.54 -8.12 1.60
N ASN A 191 -13.03 -7.28 2.50
CA ASN A 191 -12.47 -7.15 3.84
C ASN A 191 -13.54 -7.30 4.91
N LEU A 192 -13.72 -8.53 5.40
CA LEU A 192 -14.66 -8.80 6.48
C LEU A 192 -14.16 -8.17 7.78
N LEU A 193 -14.91 -7.17 8.27
CA LEU A 193 -14.61 -6.50 9.53
C LEU A 193 -14.82 -7.39 10.75
N MET A 194 -15.70 -8.39 10.64
CA MET A 194 -16.02 -9.33 11.72
C MET A 194 -15.79 -10.76 11.24
N ALA A 195 -15.22 -11.59 12.12
CA ALA A 195 -15.03 -13.01 11.86
C ALA A 195 -16.39 -13.73 11.89
N GLU A 196 -17.09 -13.70 10.77
CA GLU A 196 -18.27 -14.53 10.58
C GLU A 196 -17.83 -16.00 10.52
N ARG A 197 -18.20 -16.77 11.55
CA ARG A 197 -17.86 -18.20 11.65
C ARG A 197 -18.39 -19.03 10.48
N ASN A 198 -19.35 -18.49 9.73
CA ASN A 198 -20.10 -19.19 8.70
C ASN A 198 -19.78 -18.72 7.27
N ASN A 199 -18.62 -18.11 7.04
CA ASN A 199 -18.20 -17.72 5.69
C ASN A 199 -18.15 -18.94 4.77
N LYS A 200 -19.12 -18.99 3.85
CA LYS A 200 -19.07 -19.90 2.70
C LYS A 200 -17.88 -19.52 1.83
N PRO A 201 -17.13 -20.49 1.30
CA PRO A 201 -16.12 -20.21 0.29
C PRO A 201 -16.70 -19.46 -0.90
N ILE A 202 -15.95 -18.48 -1.39
CA ILE A 202 -16.22 -17.76 -2.63
C ILE A 202 -15.75 -18.66 -3.76
N LYS A 203 -16.66 -19.00 -4.66
CA LYS A 203 -16.33 -19.78 -5.85
C LYS A 203 -15.75 -18.86 -6.92
N THR A 204 -14.63 -19.23 -7.53
CA THR A 204 -14.04 -18.45 -8.63
C THR A 204 -14.98 -18.30 -9.83
N SER A 205 -15.90 -19.25 -10.04
CA SER A 205 -16.93 -19.17 -11.08
C SER A 205 -17.93 -18.04 -10.87
N SER A 206 -18.08 -17.54 -9.63
CA SER A 206 -18.92 -16.39 -9.33
C SER A 206 -18.20 -15.05 -9.43
N LEU A 207 -16.88 -15.05 -9.72
CA LEU A 207 -16.11 -13.83 -9.88
C LEU A 207 -16.10 -13.36 -11.35
N PRO A 208 -16.06 -12.04 -11.59
CA PRO A 208 -15.90 -11.49 -12.93
C PRO A 208 -14.66 -12.02 -13.67
N LYS A 209 -14.83 -12.46 -14.92
CA LYS A 209 -13.70 -12.89 -15.78
C LYS A 209 -12.75 -11.74 -16.16
N THR A 210 -13.20 -10.49 -16.01
CA THR A 210 -12.42 -9.26 -16.26
C THR A 210 -11.59 -8.82 -15.06
N LEU A 211 -11.72 -9.51 -13.93
CA LEU A 211 -11.01 -9.18 -12.71
C LEU A 211 -9.50 -9.34 -12.89
N LYS A 212 -8.76 -8.25 -12.65
CA LYS A 212 -7.29 -8.18 -12.70
C LYS A 212 -6.66 -8.20 -11.31
N SER A 213 -7.36 -7.69 -10.30
CA SER A 213 -6.88 -7.64 -8.92
C SER A 213 -7.94 -8.17 -7.96
N LEU A 214 -7.55 -9.14 -7.13
CA LEU A 214 -8.39 -9.70 -6.07
C LEU A 214 -7.67 -9.58 -4.74
N THR A 215 -8.25 -8.84 -3.80
CA THR A 215 -7.78 -8.77 -2.41
C THR A 215 -8.81 -9.41 -1.50
N LEU A 216 -8.38 -10.41 -0.74
CA LEU A 216 -9.16 -11.15 0.24
C LEU A 216 -8.62 -10.80 1.62
N GLY A 217 -9.49 -10.31 2.48
CA GLY A 217 -9.25 -10.03 3.88
C GLY A 217 -9.32 -11.30 4.74
N ARG A 218 -9.44 -11.06 6.04
CA ARG A 218 -9.43 -12.12 7.07
C ARG A 218 -10.58 -13.10 6.87
N ASN A 219 -10.29 -14.39 7.05
CA ASN A 219 -11.28 -15.47 7.11
C ASN A 219 -12.13 -15.68 5.84
N ILE A 220 -11.75 -15.09 4.71
CA ILE A 220 -12.41 -15.35 3.42
C ILE A 220 -11.72 -16.52 2.73
N LYS A 221 -12.52 -17.49 2.30
CA LYS A 221 -12.04 -18.68 1.60
C LYS A 221 -12.33 -18.53 0.12
N LEU A 222 -11.37 -18.88 -0.71
CA LEU A 222 -11.52 -18.93 -2.15
C LEU A 222 -11.49 -20.39 -2.61
N GLU A 223 -12.54 -20.83 -3.29
CA GLU A 223 -12.70 -22.16 -3.88
C GLU A 223 -12.53 -22.04 -5.40
N PHE A 224 -11.53 -22.73 -5.93
CA PHE A 224 -11.18 -22.67 -7.35
C PHE A 224 -11.96 -23.73 -8.13
N ASP A 225 -13.08 -23.31 -8.72
CA ASP A 225 -13.97 -24.11 -9.56
C ASP A 225 -14.05 -23.61 -11.02
N ALA A 226 -13.36 -22.51 -11.34
CA ALA A 226 -13.25 -21.93 -12.67
C ALA A 226 -11.92 -21.18 -12.86
N THR A 227 -11.60 -20.87 -14.12
CA THR A 227 -10.42 -20.07 -14.47
C THR A 227 -10.71 -18.56 -14.36
N LEU A 228 -9.77 -17.79 -13.83
CA LEU A 228 -9.72 -16.33 -13.82
C LEU A 228 -8.65 -15.84 -14.81
N PRO A 229 -8.97 -15.80 -16.12
CA PRO A 229 -7.97 -15.61 -17.18
C PRO A 229 -7.30 -14.23 -17.18
N SER A 230 -7.92 -13.23 -16.53
CA SER A 230 -7.43 -11.86 -16.47
C SER A 230 -6.70 -11.52 -15.17
N LEU A 231 -6.68 -12.43 -14.20
CA LEU A 231 -6.18 -12.11 -12.86
C LEU A 231 -4.65 -11.95 -12.89
N GLU A 232 -4.18 -10.76 -12.50
CA GLU A 232 -2.77 -10.36 -12.46
C GLU A 232 -2.25 -10.28 -11.01
N VAL A 233 -3.14 -9.92 -10.07
CA VAL A 233 -2.81 -9.69 -8.66
C VAL A 233 -3.78 -10.46 -7.77
N LEU A 234 -3.25 -11.31 -6.89
CA LEU A 234 -4.01 -12.00 -5.85
C LEU A 234 -3.39 -11.70 -4.48
N ILE A 235 -4.14 -11.07 -3.58
CA ILE A 235 -3.67 -10.72 -2.24
C ILE A 235 -4.58 -11.35 -1.21
N GLN A 236 -4.09 -12.30 -0.43
CA GLN A 236 -4.78 -12.84 0.74
C GLN A 236 -4.13 -12.25 2.01
N ARG A 237 -4.87 -11.41 2.73
CA ARG A 237 -4.47 -10.80 4.00
C ARG A 237 -4.88 -11.69 5.16
N ASP A 238 -3.97 -11.86 6.13
CA ASP A 238 -4.23 -12.42 7.46
C ASP A 238 -5.09 -13.70 7.47
N LEU A 239 -4.49 -14.81 7.06
CA LEU A 239 -5.05 -16.14 7.31
C LEU A 239 -4.82 -16.49 8.79
N HIS A 240 -5.82 -16.24 9.64
CA HIS A 240 -5.92 -17.00 10.89
C HIS A 240 -6.18 -18.46 10.49
N LEU A 241 -5.35 -19.35 11.01
CA LEU A 241 -5.33 -20.79 10.76
C LEU A 241 -6.71 -21.43 11.02
N ASN A 242 -7.61 -21.40 10.05
CA ASN A 242 -8.64 -22.42 9.97
C ASN A 242 -7.94 -23.70 9.52
N ARG A 243 -7.42 -24.44 10.51
CA ARG A 243 -6.86 -25.78 10.37
C ARG A 243 -7.95 -26.66 9.75
N GLY A 244 -7.77 -27.08 8.50
CA GLY A 244 -8.74 -27.93 7.80
C GLY A 244 -8.86 -27.71 6.30
N TYR A 245 -8.15 -26.74 5.73
CA TYR A 245 -8.17 -26.54 4.28
C TYR A 245 -7.01 -27.25 3.60
N GLU A 246 -7.35 -28.33 2.90
CA GLU A 246 -6.57 -28.78 1.77
C GLU A 246 -7.04 -27.97 0.57
N ILE A 247 -6.23 -27.02 0.10
CA ILE A 247 -6.41 -26.46 -1.24
C ILE A 247 -6.02 -27.59 -2.20
N LYS A 248 -7.01 -28.44 -2.48
CA LYS A 248 -6.92 -29.42 -3.56
C LYS A 248 -7.17 -28.65 -4.85
N ASP A 249 -6.38 -28.97 -5.87
CA ASP A 249 -6.72 -28.63 -7.26
C ASP A 249 -6.46 -27.19 -7.75
N LEU A 250 -5.63 -26.39 -7.05
CA LEU A 250 -5.08 -25.18 -7.67
C LEU A 250 -4.10 -25.57 -8.80
N THR A 251 -4.62 -25.62 -10.02
CA THR A 251 -3.85 -25.94 -11.23
C THR A 251 -3.51 -24.67 -12.00
N MET A 252 -2.43 -24.70 -12.76
CA MET A 252 -1.92 -23.51 -13.41
C MET A 252 -2.84 -22.88 -14.44
N SER A 253 -3.71 -23.68 -15.05
CA SER A 253 -4.73 -23.22 -16.00
C SER A 253 -5.72 -22.24 -15.38
N THR A 254 -5.80 -22.15 -14.04
CA THR A 254 -6.77 -21.28 -13.37
C THR A 254 -6.41 -19.80 -13.46
N MET A 255 -5.14 -19.40 -13.51
CA MET A 255 -4.73 -17.98 -13.45
C MET A 255 -3.48 -17.70 -14.32
N PRO A 256 -3.60 -17.74 -15.66
CA PRO A 256 -2.46 -17.71 -16.57
C PRO A 256 -1.68 -16.38 -16.60
N LYS A 257 -2.24 -15.28 -16.08
CA LYS A 257 -1.62 -13.94 -16.08
C LYS A 257 -1.14 -13.49 -14.70
N LEU A 258 -1.17 -14.37 -13.70
CA LEU A 258 -0.85 -13.99 -12.33
C LEU A 258 0.63 -13.58 -12.23
N ARG A 259 0.88 -12.33 -11.81
CA ARG A 259 2.22 -11.77 -11.64
C ARG A 259 2.57 -11.45 -10.19
N LYS A 260 1.56 -11.13 -9.38
CA LYS A 260 1.74 -10.79 -7.97
C LYS A 260 0.84 -11.66 -7.10
N ILE A 261 1.45 -12.30 -6.10
CA ILE A 261 0.72 -13.12 -5.13
C ILE A 261 1.13 -12.77 -3.71
N SER A 262 0.14 -12.57 -2.84
CA SER A 262 0.29 -12.36 -1.40
C SER A 262 -0.41 -13.51 -0.71
N VAL A 263 0.33 -14.40 -0.07
CA VAL A 263 -0.22 -15.64 0.49
C VAL A 263 0.30 -15.89 1.88
N SER A 264 -0.44 -16.70 2.62
CA SER A 264 0.07 -17.26 3.86
C SER A 264 0.97 -18.45 3.57
N PRO A 265 1.73 -18.89 4.57
CA PRO A 265 2.76 -19.89 4.35
C PRO A 265 2.19 -21.30 4.13
N GLU A 266 0.95 -21.54 4.56
CA GLU A 266 0.21 -22.79 4.31
C GLU A 266 -0.04 -23.02 2.82
N TRP A 267 0.12 -22.00 1.97
CA TRP A 267 0.09 -22.14 0.52
C TRP A 267 1.38 -22.72 -0.06
N SER A 268 2.45 -22.94 0.73
CA SER A 268 3.74 -23.43 0.25
C SER A 268 3.65 -24.67 -0.68
N PRO A 269 2.87 -25.74 -0.36
CA PRO A 269 2.74 -26.91 -1.23
C PRO A 269 2.09 -26.61 -2.59
N ILE A 270 1.40 -25.47 -2.68
CA ILE A 270 0.70 -24.99 -3.87
C ILE A 270 1.62 -24.06 -4.64
N ILE A 271 2.34 -23.18 -3.95
CA ILE A 271 3.32 -22.26 -4.55
C ILE A 271 4.36 -23.06 -5.34
N SER A 272 4.83 -24.19 -4.81
CA SER A 272 5.75 -25.07 -5.54
C SER A 272 5.15 -25.69 -6.80
N LYS A 273 3.82 -25.81 -6.88
CA LYS A 273 3.07 -26.26 -8.07
C LYS A 273 2.69 -25.09 -8.99
N LEU A 274 2.73 -23.86 -8.47
CA LEU A 274 2.45 -22.63 -9.20
C LEU A 274 3.65 -22.18 -10.04
N SER A 275 4.46 -23.11 -10.57
CA SER A 275 5.67 -22.83 -11.37
C SER A 275 5.33 -22.14 -12.70
N THR A 276 4.78 -20.92 -12.66
CA THR A 276 4.62 -20.09 -13.83
C THR A 276 5.89 -19.30 -14.08
N PRO A 277 6.16 -19.01 -15.36
CA PRO A 277 7.13 -17.99 -15.71
C PRO A 277 6.65 -16.55 -15.40
N THR A 278 5.43 -16.36 -14.87
CA THR A 278 4.80 -15.04 -14.79
C THR A 278 4.83 -14.42 -13.41
N ILE A 279 4.98 -15.19 -12.33
CA ILE A 279 5.02 -14.64 -10.97
C ILE A 279 6.35 -13.91 -10.78
N THR A 280 6.28 -12.59 -10.66
CA THR A 280 7.43 -11.69 -10.45
C THR A 280 7.50 -11.17 -9.02
N THR A 281 6.36 -11.08 -8.33
CA THR A 281 6.29 -10.54 -6.96
C THR A 281 5.55 -11.51 -6.04
N MET A 282 6.18 -11.87 -4.92
CA MET A 282 5.58 -12.69 -3.88
C MET A 282 5.73 -12.05 -2.50
N VAL A 283 4.62 -12.01 -1.78
CA VAL A 283 4.57 -11.57 -0.39
C VAL A 283 4.10 -12.75 0.46
N VAL A 284 4.91 -13.17 1.42
CA VAL A 284 4.57 -14.26 2.33
C VAL A 284 4.27 -13.67 3.70
N HIS A 285 3.01 -13.74 4.12
CA HIS A 285 2.56 -13.28 5.43
C HIS A 285 2.72 -14.40 6.47
N GLN A 286 3.01 -14.07 7.74
CA GLN A 286 2.90 -15.03 8.84
C GLN A 286 1.64 -14.74 9.67
N SER A 287 0.92 -15.77 10.10
CA SER A 287 -0.27 -15.64 10.95
C SER A 287 0.10 -15.09 12.34
N GLN A 288 -0.72 -14.18 12.89
CA GLN A 288 -0.39 -13.42 14.10
C GLN A 288 -0.73 -14.10 15.43
N ASP A 289 -1.42 -15.24 15.44
CA ASP A 289 -1.92 -15.85 16.68
C ASP A 289 -1.76 -17.37 16.66
N ILE A 290 -0.87 -17.91 17.50
CA ILE A 290 -1.00 -19.10 18.38
C ILE A 290 0.31 -19.20 19.19
N VAL A 291 0.26 -18.86 20.48
CA VAL A 291 1.32 -19.22 21.45
C VAL A 291 0.77 -19.97 22.68
N HIS A 292 -0.56 -20.12 22.83
CA HIS A 292 -1.09 -20.53 24.15
C HIS A 292 -2.01 -21.75 24.26
N ASP A 293 -2.25 -22.56 23.23
CA ASP A 293 -2.90 -23.88 23.42
C ASP A 293 -2.70 -24.78 22.18
N ILE A 294 -1.54 -25.43 22.10
CA ILE A 294 -1.31 -26.55 21.16
C ILE A 294 -1.06 -27.79 22.00
N PRO A 295 -1.78 -28.92 21.79
CA PRO A 295 -1.43 -30.19 22.42
C PRO A 295 0.03 -30.54 22.10
N ASP A 296 0.80 -30.99 23.09
CA ASP A 296 2.25 -31.28 22.96
C ASP A 296 2.59 -32.19 21.76
N SER A 297 1.64 -33.01 21.30
CA SER A 297 1.78 -33.86 20.10
C SER A 297 1.86 -33.09 18.77
N TRP A 298 1.40 -31.84 18.72
CA TRP A 298 1.50 -30.93 17.56
C TRP A 298 2.47 -29.77 17.81
N ALA A 299 3.00 -29.66 19.03
CA ALA A 299 4.12 -28.79 19.39
C ALA A 299 5.47 -29.37 18.92
N SER A 300 5.50 -30.12 17.81
CA SER A 300 6.76 -30.40 17.13
C SER A 300 7.19 -29.16 16.37
N ASP A 301 7.85 -28.23 17.05
CA ASP A 301 9.09 -27.50 16.71
C ASP A 301 9.60 -27.54 15.25
N ARG A 302 8.72 -27.40 14.26
CA ARG A 302 9.15 -27.20 12.88
C ARG A 302 8.93 -25.73 12.57
N PRO A 303 9.95 -24.86 12.83
CA PRO A 303 9.96 -23.53 12.25
C PRO A 303 9.66 -23.68 10.77
N MET A 304 8.76 -22.84 10.27
CA MET A 304 8.26 -23.03 8.93
C MET A 304 9.39 -22.78 7.95
N ARG A 305 9.86 -23.85 7.30
CA ARG A 305 10.97 -23.80 6.35
C ARG A 305 10.42 -23.58 4.95
N LEU A 306 10.91 -22.53 4.29
CA LEU A 306 10.84 -22.48 2.83
C LEU A 306 11.63 -23.69 2.31
N ILE A 307 10.94 -24.59 1.61
CA ILE A 307 11.57 -25.78 1.06
C ILE A 307 12.46 -25.33 -0.11
N GLU A 308 13.63 -25.95 -0.26
CA GLU A 308 14.50 -25.73 -1.40
C GLU A 308 13.72 -25.91 -2.72
N ASN A 309 13.89 -24.99 -3.67
CA ASN A 309 13.17 -24.98 -4.95
C ASN A 309 11.64 -24.83 -4.86
N SER A 310 11.08 -24.39 -3.72
CA SER A 310 9.63 -24.15 -3.60
C SER A 310 9.16 -22.82 -4.18
N LEU A 311 10.06 -21.85 -4.33
CA LEU A 311 9.76 -20.55 -4.91
C LEU A 311 9.97 -20.56 -6.44
N PRO A 312 9.14 -19.85 -7.23
CA PRO A 312 9.31 -19.77 -8.67
C PRO A 312 10.66 -19.15 -9.07
N ASN A 313 11.37 -19.75 -10.03
CA ASN A 313 12.64 -19.23 -10.55
C ASN A 313 12.52 -17.91 -11.34
N THR A 314 11.30 -17.39 -11.54
CA THR A 314 11.04 -16.06 -12.13
C THR A 314 10.74 -14.99 -11.09
N LEU A 315 10.81 -15.33 -9.81
CA LEU A 315 10.50 -14.41 -8.72
C LEU A 315 11.58 -13.32 -8.65
N CYS A 316 11.20 -12.06 -8.82
CA CYS A 316 12.09 -10.90 -8.76
C CYS A 316 12.02 -10.19 -7.40
N GLU A 317 10.83 -10.17 -6.79
CA GLU A 317 10.57 -9.49 -5.52
C GLU A 317 10.01 -10.47 -4.49
N LEU A 318 10.70 -10.63 -3.36
CA LEU A 318 10.27 -11.46 -2.24
C LEU A 318 10.13 -10.63 -0.96
N TYR A 319 8.94 -10.57 -0.39
CA TYR A 319 8.69 -9.90 0.88
C TYR A 319 8.26 -10.89 1.96
N LEU A 320 9.07 -11.06 3.00
CA LEU A 320 8.71 -11.82 4.20
C LEU A 320 8.25 -10.86 5.30
N ASN A 321 7.11 -11.16 5.94
CA ASN A 321 6.56 -10.32 7.01
C ASN A 321 7.40 -10.40 8.31
N LYS A 322 7.35 -9.33 9.13
CA LYS A 322 8.20 -9.04 10.31
C LYS A 322 8.36 -10.17 11.33
N ARG A 323 7.42 -11.11 11.43
CA ARG A 323 7.51 -12.20 12.42
C ARG A 323 8.40 -13.36 11.95
N TYR A 324 8.66 -13.49 10.64
CA TYR A 324 9.69 -14.40 10.13
C TYR A 324 11.08 -14.04 10.70
N ASP A 325 11.24 -12.79 11.14
CA ASP A 325 12.49 -12.24 11.66
C ASP A 325 12.73 -12.56 13.15
N LYS A 326 11.67 -12.89 13.93
CA LYS A 326 11.80 -13.10 15.38
C LYS A 326 11.97 -14.57 15.78
N ASP A 327 11.35 -15.48 15.06
CA ASP A 327 11.35 -16.91 15.37
C ASP A 327 12.16 -17.68 14.33
N TYR A 328 13.48 -17.46 14.28
CA TYR A 328 14.53 -18.15 13.49
C TYR A 328 14.02 -19.17 12.45
N SER A 329 13.27 -18.69 11.46
CA SER A 329 12.76 -19.53 10.40
C SER A 329 13.91 -19.81 9.45
N TYR A 330 14.51 -20.99 9.58
CA TYR A 330 15.60 -21.43 8.71
C TYR A 330 15.17 -21.40 7.24
N ILE A 331 15.55 -20.36 6.52
CA ILE A 331 15.54 -20.32 5.07
C ILE A 331 16.75 -21.16 4.65
N SER A 332 16.52 -22.38 4.20
CA SER A 332 17.61 -23.23 3.72
C SER A 332 18.36 -22.56 2.57
N ILE A 333 19.67 -22.80 2.50
CA ILE A 333 20.48 -22.41 1.33
C ILE A 333 19.80 -22.97 0.08
N GLY A 334 19.63 -22.13 -0.96
CA GLY A 334 18.95 -22.51 -2.20
C GLY A 334 17.42 -22.34 -2.18
N SER A 335 16.81 -21.91 -1.06
CA SER A 335 15.34 -21.72 -1.01
C SER A 335 14.88 -20.43 -1.66
N ILE A 336 15.75 -19.42 -1.75
CA ILE A 336 15.48 -18.16 -2.45
C ILE A 336 16.12 -18.27 -3.85
N PRO A 337 15.34 -18.13 -4.94
CA PRO A 337 15.85 -18.18 -6.29
C PRO A 337 16.86 -17.07 -6.58
N ASN A 338 17.86 -17.36 -7.41
CA ASN A 338 18.83 -16.36 -7.90
C ASN A 338 18.20 -15.31 -8.83
N SER A 339 16.92 -15.39 -9.14
CA SER A 339 16.18 -14.34 -9.87
C SER A 339 15.74 -13.20 -8.95
N VAL A 340 15.78 -13.39 -7.63
CA VAL A 340 15.32 -12.37 -6.67
C VAL A 340 16.32 -11.23 -6.64
N GLU A 341 15.85 -10.04 -6.99
CA GLU A 341 16.61 -8.78 -7.00
C GLU A 341 16.25 -7.91 -5.79
N LEU A 342 15.00 -7.98 -5.33
CA LEU A 342 14.49 -7.26 -4.17
C LEU A 342 14.01 -8.26 -3.11
N ALA A 343 14.65 -8.25 -1.94
CA ALA A 343 14.32 -9.15 -0.85
C ALA A 343 14.03 -8.37 0.44
N SER A 344 12.98 -8.77 1.17
CA SER A 344 12.78 -8.39 2.56
C SER A 344 12.89 -9.66 3.40
N ILE A 345 14.10 -10.00 3.84
CA ILE A 345 14.44 -11.30 4.45
C ILE A 345 15.31 -11.13 5.69
N SER A 346 15.30 -12.15 6.56
CA SER A 346 16.03 -12.18 7.84
C SER A 346 17.33 -13.00 7.82
N GLU A 347 17.61 -13.72 6.74
CA GLU A 347 18.73 -14.69 6.66
C GLU A 347 19.57 -14.53 5.38
N LYS A 348 20.35 -15.57 5.03
CA LYS A 348 21.31 -15.61 3.92
C LYS A 348 20.71 -15.07 2.62
N ILE A 349 21.40 -14.09 2.06
CA ILE A 349 20.96 -13.34 0.90
C ILE A 349 21.58 -13.97 -0.36
N PRO A 350 20.77 -14.33 -1.38
CA PRO A 350 21.32 -14.77 -2.65
C PRO A 350 22.27 -13.74 -3.26
N PRO A 351 23.33 -14.17 -3.97
CA PRO A 351 24.24 -13.25 -4.65
C PRO A 351 23.56 -12.31 -5.65
N SER A 352 22.39 -12.66 -6.17
CA SER A 352 21.62 -11.84 -7.13
C SER A 352 20.92 -10.62 -6.54
N VAL A 353 20.70 -10.59 -5.22
CA VAL A 353 19.90 -9.53 -4.59
C VAL A 353 20.64 -8.21 -4.69
N THR A 354 19.98 -7.20 -5.25
CA THR A 354 20.51 -5.85 -5.41
C THR A 354 19.89 -4.85 -4.44
N HIS A 355 18.71 -5.17 -3.92
CA HIS A 355 17.94 -4.36 -2.98
C HIS A 355 17.51 -5.22 -1.80
N ILE A 356 17.83 -4.80 -0.57
CA ILE A 356 17.35 -5.46 0.64
C ILE A 356 16.58 -4.51 1.52
N SER A 357 15.50 -4.98 2.12
CA SER A 357 14.74 -4.27 3.16
C SER A 357 14.69 -5.11 4.42
N GLY A 358 14.92 -4.54 5.59
CA GLY A 358 14.96 -5.30 6.83
C GLY A 358 14.72 -4.46 8.08
N PHE A 359 14.54 -5.13 9.22
CA PHE A 359 14.50 -4.45 10.52
C PHE A 359 15.91 -4.13 11.01
N VAL A 360 15.98 -3.24 11.99
CA VAL A 360 17.27 -2.88 12.60
C VAL A 360 17.94 -4.11 13.20
N GLU A 361 17.16 -5.02 13.76
CA GLU A 361 17.60 -6.30 14.31
C GLU A 361 18.27 -7.19 13.24
N PHE A 362 17.71 -7.25 12.03
CA PHE A 362 18.31 -7.98 10.91
C PHE A 362 19.71 -7.45 10.59
N PHE A 363 19.89 -6.13 10.51
CA PHE A 363 21.18 -5.51 10.21
C PHE A 363 22.16 -5.51 11.39
N LYS A 364 21.67 -5.71 12.62
CA LYS A 364 22.53 -6.03 13.78
C LYS A 364 23.08 -7.45 13.67
N ALA A 365 22.26 -8.41 13.23
CA ALA A 365 22.67 -9.79 13.04
C ALA A 365 23.50 -10.01 11.76
N ASN A 366 23.30 -9.17 10.74
CA ASN A 366 23.99 -9.22 9.45
C ASN A 366 24.64 -7.84 9.18
N PRO A 367 25.87 -7.61 9.68
CA PRO A 367 26.54 -6.33 9.53
C PRO A 367 26.58 -5.88 8.07
N ILE A 368 26.31 -4.59 7.81
CA ILE A 368 26.20 -4.06 6.44
C ILE A 368 27.46 -4.28 5.58
N GLY A 369 28.63 -4.37 6.22
CA GLY A 369 29.89 -4.68 5.57
C GLY A 369 30.06 -6.13 5.10
N GLU A 370 29.32 -7.05 5.71
CA GLU A 370 29.34 -8.48 5.36
C GLU A 370 28.28 -8.83 4.31
N LEU A 371 27.38 -7.89 4.02
CA LEU A 371 26.39 -8.05 2.97
C LEU A 371 27.08 -8.17 1.59
N PRO A 372 26.57 -9.02 0.68
CA PRO A 372 27.09 -9.14 -0.68
C PRO A 372 27.24 -7.78 -1.37
N ALA A 373 28.34 -7.59 -2.11
CA ALA A 373 28.62 -6.36 -2.85
C ALA A 373 27.59 -6.05 -3.95
N THR A 374 26.80 -7.06 -4.35
CA THR A 374 25.67 -6.91 -5.27
C THR A 374 24.53 -6.09 -4.68
N ILE A 375 24.43 -5.99 -3.34
CA ILE A 375 23.43 -5.16 -2.67
C ILE A 375 23.82 -3.68 -2.77
N THR A 376 23.13 -2.98 -3.66
CA THR A 376 23.32 -1.55 -3.93
C THR A 376 22.39 -0.65 -3.13
N THR A 377 21.25 -1.17 -2.68
CA THR A 377 20.26 -0.41 -1.90
C THR A 377 19.83 -1.19 -0.67
N ILE A 378 19.81 -0.52 0.49
CA ILE A 378 19.42 -1.10 1.78
C ILE A 378 18.34 -0.20 2.39
N SER A 379 17.16 -0.74 2.66
CA SER A 379 16.09 -0.06 3.41
C SER A 379 16.04 -0.60 4.82
N ILE A 380 16.32 0.25 5.81
CA ILE A 380 16.22 -0.10 7.22
C ILE A 380 14.86 0.39 7.71
N THR A 381 13.91 -0.53 7.77
CA THR A 381 12.50 -0.26 8.09
C THR A 381 11.90 0.86 7.21
N ASN A 382 10.99 1.67 7.77
CA ASN A 382 10.46 2.88 7.13
C ASN A 382 11.17 4.13 7.66
N ILE A 383 12.41 4.00 8.12
CA ILE A 383 13.16 5.09 8.77
C ILE A 383 14.21 5.63 7.80
N MET A 384 14.92 4.74 7.11
CA MET A 384 16.12 5.11 6.37
C MET A 384 16.29 4.25 5.12
N LYS A 385 16.80 4.89 4.08
CA LYS A 385 17.24 4.23 2.85
C LYS A 385 18.71 4.56 2.61
N LEU A 386 19.52 3.54 2.37
CA LEU A 386 20.95 3.63 2.10
C LEU A 386 21.19 3.20 0.66
N ARG A 387 22.07 3.90 -0.04
CA ARG A 387 22.60 3.52 -1.34
C ARG A 387 24.11 3.32 -1.23
N ARG A 388 24.57 2.10 -1.51
CA ARG A 388 26.00 1.76 -1.51
C ARG A 388 26.69 2.51 -2.65
N ILE A 389 27.72 3.29 -2.33
CA ILE A 389 28.57 3.99 -3.30
C ILE A 389 29.86 3.19 -3.52
N THR A 390 30.47 2.75 -2.42
CA THR A 390 31.60 1.80 -2.39
C THR A 390 31.35 0.76 -1.28
N ASN A 391 32.28 -0.18 -1.06
CA ASN A 391 32.15 -1.10 0.06
C ASN A 391 32.08 -0.38 1.42
N ASP A 392 32.81 0.72 1.56
CA ASP A 392 32.95 1.45 2.82
C ASP A 392 32.10 2.74 2.90
N LEU A 393 31.45 3.16 1.81
CA LEU A 393 30.73 4.45 1.74
C LEU A 393 29.28 4.29 1.27
N PHE A 394 28.35 4.90 2.01
CA PHE A 394 26.91 4.90 1.71
C PHE A 394 26.35 6.32 1.62
N LEU A 395 25.40 6.51 0.71
CA LEU A 395 24.50 7.66 0.71
C LEU A 395 23.26 7.29 1.54
N MET A 396 23.07 7.97 2.66
CA MET A 396 21.95 7.78 3.59
C MET A 396 20.87 8.83 3.35
N MET A 397 19.61 8.40 3.22
CA MET A 397 18.43 9.24 3.02
C MET A 397 17.39 8.94 4.10
N CYS A 398 16.72 9.98 4.61
CA CYS A 398 15.59 9.80 5.51
C CYS A 398 14.35 9.37 4.72
N HIS A 399 13.64 8.34 5.20
CA HIS A 399 12.46 7.83 4.48
C HIS A 399 11.30 8.84 4.46
N ASN A 400 11.17 9.65 5.52
CA ASN A 400 10.12 10.67 5.62
C ASN A 400 10.50 12.00 4.95
N ASP A 401 11.77 12.15 4.54
CA ASP A 401 12.29 13.39 3.96
C ASP A 401 13.49 13.05 3.06
N GLU A 402 13.21 12.62 1.83
CA GLU A 402 14.25 12.23 0.86
C GLU A 402 15.14 13.42 0.45
N SER A 403 14.78 14.66 0.80
CA SER A 403 15.62 15.84 0.55
C SER A 403 16.83 15.91 1.49
N LYS A 404 16.76 15.24 2.65
CA LYS A 404 17.87 15.14 3.60
C LYS A 404 18.69 13.90 3.32
N PHE A 405 19.92 14.11 2.84
CA PHE A 405 20.88 13.05 2.60
C PHE A 405 22.28 13.36 3.15
N TYR A 406 23.02 12.31 3.51
CA TYR A 406 24.37 12.41 4.03
C TYR A 406 25.21 11.25 3.50
N PHE A 407 26.51 11.49 3.31
CA PHE A 407 27.46 10.40 3.13
C PHE A 407 27.88 9.85 4.49
N ILE A 408 27.85 8.53 4.64
CA ILE A 408 28.21 7.85 5.88
C ILE A 408 29.14 6.68 5.59
N ASP A 409 30.22 6.60 6.37
CA ASP A 409 31.16 5.48 6.35
C ASP A 409 30.54 4.23 7.01
N GLN A 410 30.91 3.04 6.51
CA GLN A 410 30.40 1.76 6.98
C GLN A 410 30.61 1.55 8.48
N SER A 411 31.77 1.94 9.03
CA SER A 411 32.07 1.78 10.46
C SER A 411 31.17 2.66 11.33
N LEU A 412 30.93 3.91 10.90
CA LEU A 412 30.02 4.84 11.58
C LEU A 412 28.56 4.38 11.48
N LEU A 413 28.16 3.85 10.32
CA LEU A 413 26.83 3.28 10.12
C LEU A 413 26.61 2.05 11.01
N ALA A 414 27.59 1.17 11.13
CA ALA A 414 27.53 0.00 12.02
C ALA A 414 27.40 0.41 13.50
N ASP A 415 28.18 1.41 13.96
CA ASP A 415 28.03 1.96 15.31
C ASP A 415 26.60 2.49 15.54
N ARG A 416 26.06 3.25 14.57
CA ARG A 416 24.71 3.81 14.63
C ARG A 416 23.60 2.76 14.69
N ILE A 417 23.70 1.70 13.89
CA ILE A 417 22.73 0.59 13.89
C ILE A 417 22.75 -0.14 15.23
N ASN A 418 23.93 -0.26 15.87
CA ASN A 418 24.08 -0.95 17.14
C ASN A 418 23.58 -0.15 18.37
N ARG A 419 23.36 1.16 18.24
CA ARG A 419 22.82 1.99 19.33
C ARG A 419 21.40 1.58 19.72
N ARG A 420 21.04 1.92 20.96
CA ARG A 420 19.76 1.55 21.58
C ARG A 420 18.56 2.20 20.86
N ASN A 421 18.75 3.38 20.30
CA ASN A 421 17.74 4.09 19.53
C ASN A 421 18.24 4.38 18.11
N PRO A 422 17.76 3.64 17.08
CA PRO A 422 18.11 3.89 15.69
C PRO A 422 17.52 5.21 15.15
N PHE A 423 16.70 5.93 15.93
CA PHE A 423 16.25 7.27 15.58
C PHE A 423 17.25 8.37 15.95
N ASP A 424 18.25 8.08 16.80
CA ASP A 424 19.35 9.02 17.11
C ASP A 424 20.37 9.14 15.96
N ILE A 425 19.98 8.68 14.76
CA ILE A 425 20.79 8.68 13.54
C ILE A 425 20.72 10.04 12.82
N PHE A 426 19.69 10.84 13.07
CA PHE A 426 19.50 12.17 12.49
C PHE A 426 19.86 13.30 13.44
#